data_AF-R7Y2Y8-F1
#
_entry.id   AF-R7Y2Y8-F1
#
_cell.length_a   1.000
_cell.length_b   1.000
_cell.length_c   1.000
_cell.angle_alpha   90.00
_cell.angle_beta   90.00
_cell.angle_gamma   90.00
#
_symmetry.space_group_name_H-M   'P 1'
#
loop_
_entity.id
_entity.type
_entity.pdbx_description
1 polymer ?
#
loop_
_entity_poly.entity_id
_entity_poly.type
_entity_poly.pdbx_seq_one_letter_code
_entity_poly.pdbx_strand_id
1 'polypeptide(L)' 'MPLHTPVHLVATVVDNTARALSIKAVGTVGKKAYFTANAVFVKVDLSHFQNHGDPDAATDLITRFLQAD' A
#
# COMPACT_ATOMS: atom_id res chain seq x y z
N MET A 1 -1.01 -2.69 -27.22
CA MET A 1 -1.10 -3.19 -25.83
C MET A 1 -2.27 -4.15 -25.78
N PRO A 2 -2.13 -5.42 -25.38
CA PRO A 2 -3.27 -6.32 -25.33
C PRO A 2 -4.11 -5.98 -24.09
N LEU A 3 -5.34 -5.51 -24.33
CA LEU A 3 -6.21 -4.85 -23.36
C LEU A 3 -6.65 -5.73 -22.17
N HIS A 4 -6.39 -7.04 -22.21
CA HIS A 4 -6.88 -8.02 -21.23
C HIS A 4 -5.82 -9.01 -20.77
N THR A 5 -4.55 -8.62 -20.78
CA THR A 5 -3.50 -9.52 -20.29
C THR A 5 -3.48 -9.50 -18.76
N PRO A 6 -3.75 -10.63 -18.07
CA PRO A 6 -3.67 -10.67 -16.62
C PRO A 6 -2.24 -10.39 -16.15
N VAL A 7 -2.11 -9.50 -15.17
CA VAL A 7 -0.83 -9.18 -14.54
C VAL A 7 -0.84 -9.78 -13.13
N HIS A 8 0.18 -10.59 -12.83
CA HIS A 8 0.42 -11.08 -11.48
C HIS A 8 1.29 -10.08 -10.74
N LEU A 9 0.81 -9.57 -9.60
CA LEU A 9 1.50 -8.55 -8.82
C LEU A 9 2.02 -9.15 -7.52
N VAL A 10 3.33 -9.03 -7.28
CA VAL A 10 3.96 -9.39 -6.01
C VAL A 10 4.55 -8.13 -5.40
N ALA A 11 4.17 -7.83 -4.16
CA ALA A 11 4.70 -6.73 -3.38
C ALA A 11 5.50 -7.27 -2.20
N THR A 12 6.66 -6.67 -1.94
CA THR A 12 7.52 -7.00 -0.80
C THR A 12 7.88 -5.75 -0.03
N VAL A 13 7.92 -5.88 1.30
CA VAL A 13 8.49 -4.85 2.17
C VAL A 13 10.00 -4.86 1.97
N VAL A 14 10.57 -3.73 1.56
CA VAL A 14 12.01 -3.57 1.35
C VAL A 14 12.68 -2.82 2.49
N ASP A 15 11.93 -1.96 3.18
CA ASP A 15 12.40 -1.27 4.38
C ASP A 15 11.21 -0.93 5.29
N ASN A 16 11.43 -0.95 6.60
CA ASN A 16 10.43 -0.68 7.62
C ASN A 16 11.09 0.06 8.78
N THR A 17 10.94 1.38 8.80
CA THR A 17 11.50 2.25 9.83
C THR A 17 10.43 2.68 10.84
N ALA A 18 10.83 3.43 11.86
CA ALA A 18 9.87 4.05 12.77
C ALA A 18 8.89 5.02 12.08
N ARG A 19 9.27 5.59 10.92
CA ARG A 19 8.51 6.67 10.25
C ARG A 19 7.91 6.29 8.90
N ALA A 20 8.39 5.22 8.28
CA ALA A 20 7.93 4.87 6.93
C ALA A 20 8.03 3.36 6.66
N LEU A 21 7.17 2.89 5.76
CA LEU A 21 7.19 1.56 5.18
C LEU A 21 7.45 1.70 3.67
N SER A 22 8.56 1.13 3.20
CA SER A 22 8.90 1.10 1.79
C SER A 22 8.53 -0.26 1.20
N ILE A 23 7.76 -0.23 0.13
CA ILE A 23 7.29 -1.42 -0.59
C ILE A 23 7.80 -1.35 -2.03
N LYS A 24 8.31 -2.48 -2.51
CA LYS A 24 8.59 -2.69 -3.93
C LYS A 24 7.61 -3.70 -4.48
N ALA A 25 7.01 -3.40 -5.62
CA ALA A 25 6.13 -4.30 -6.34
C ALA A 25 6.70 -4.61 -7.72
N VAL A 26 6.49 -5.86 -8.16
CA VAL A 26 6.79 -6.30 -9.53
C VAL A 26 5.52 -6.87 -10.12
N GLY A 27 5.10 -6.32 -11.27
CA GLY A 27 4.02 -6.87 -12.08
C GLY A 27 4.61 -7.76 -13.17
N THR A 28 4.17 -9.01 -13.24
CA THR A 28 4.64 -10.00 -14.24
C THR A 28 3.51 -10.44 -15.16
N VAL A 29 3.86 -10.63 -16.44
CA VAL A 29 3.00 -11.30 -17.44
C VAL A 29 3.73 -12.57 -17.89
N GLY A 30 3.14 -13.73 -17.58
CA GLY A 30 3.84 -15.01 -17.73
C GLY A 30 5.11 -15.02 -16.86
N LYS A 31 6.27 -15.26 -17.47
CA LYS A 31 7.58 -15.31 -16.77
C LYS A 31 8.39 -14.01 -16.88
N LYS A 32 7.82 -12.93 -17.42
CA LYS A 32 8.54 -11.67 -17.65
C LYS A 32 8.01 -10.56 -16.73
N ALA A 33 8.93 -9.80 -16.16
CA ALA A 33 8.59 -8.54 -15.50
C ALA A 33 8.08 -7.55 -16.55
N TYR A 34 6.89 -7.01 -16.29
CA TYR A 34 6.23 -6.03 -17.14
C TYR A 34 6.42 -4.61 -16.59
N PHE A 35 6.36 -4.45 -15.27
CA PHE A 35 6.74 -3.20 -14.59
C PHE A 35 7.26 -3.47 -13.19
N THR A 36 7.93 -2.46 -12.63
CA THR A 36 8.25 -2.36 -11.21
C THR A 36 7.72 -1.05 -10.66
N ALA A 37 7.18 -1.08 -9.45
CA ALA A 37 6.71 0.11 -8.75
C ALA A 37 7.35 0.15 -7.35
N ASN A 38 7.66 1.35 -6.88
CA ASN A 38 8.08 1.58 -5.50
C ASN A 38 7.06 2.51 -4.85
N ALA A 39 6.67 2.19 -3.62
CA ALA A 39 5.75 2.98 -2.83
C ALA A 39 6.35 3.19 -1.43
N VAL A 40 6.15 4.38 -0.88
CA VAL A 40 6.54 4.73 0.49
C VAL A 40 5.29 5.17 1.22
N PHE A 41 4.97 4.47 2.31
CA PHE A 41 3.86 4.80 3.19
C PHE A 41 4.44 5.45 4.44
N VAL A 42 4.07 6.70 4.71
CA VAL A 42 4.50 7.42 5.92
C VAL A 42 3.61 7.02 7.08
N LYS A 43 4.23 6.63 8.19
CA LYS A 43 3.53 6.32 9.44
C LYS A 43 3.22 7.63 10.14
N VAL A 44 1.93 7.88 10.34
CA VAL A 44 1.42 9.04 11.05
C VAL A 44 0.61 8.58 12.24
N ASP A 45 0.58 9.38 13.29
CA ASP A 45 -0.34 9.13 14.40
C ASP A 45 -1.79 9.40 13.97
N LEU A 46 -2.73 8.92 14.79
CA LEU A 46 -4.15 9.05 14.52
C LEU A 46 -4.60 10.51 14.42
N SER A 47 -4.05 11.39 15.26
CA SER A 47 -4.44 12.81 15.28
C SER A 47 -4.03 13.52 13.98
N HIS A 48 -2.85 13.19 13.45
CA HIS A 48 -2.37 13.70 12.18
C HIS A 48 -3.24 13.20 11.03
N PHE A 49 -3.58 11.90 11.03
CA PHE A 49 -4.46 11.31 10.02
C PHE A 49 -5.87 11.92 10.04
N GLN A 50 -6.45 12.19 11.21
CA GLN A 50 -7.75 12.86 11.33
C GLN A 50 -7.74 14.29 10.78
N ASN A 51 -6.63 15.01 10.92
CA ASN A 51 -6.51 16.40 10.52
C ASN A 51 -6.22 16.59 9.02
N HIS A 52 -5.62 15.60 8.36
CA HIS A 52 -5.09 15.75 6.98
C HIS A 52 -5.49 14.62 6.04
N GLY A 53 -5.97 13.49 6.57
CA GLY A 53 -6.45 12.36 5.81
C GLY A 53 -7.89 12.55 5.33
N ASP A 54 -8.33 11.63 4.49
CA ASP A 54 -9.74 11.54 4.13
C ASP A 54 -10.55 11.14 5.38
N PRO A 55 -11.53 11.96 5.82
CA PRO A 55 -12.31 11.71 7.03
C PRO A 55 -13.07 10.37 7.01
N ASP A 56 -13.54 9.94 5.83
CA ASP A 56 -14.28 8.68 5.68
C ASP A 56 -13.31 7.49 5.76
N ALA A 57 -12.14 7.62 5.13
CA ALA A 57 -11.07 6.62 5.23
C ALA A 57 -10.52 6.51 6.66
N ALA A 58 -10.46 7.62 7.41
CA ALA A 58 -10.04 7.64 8.81
C ALA A 58 -11.01 6.86 9.68
N THR A 59 -12.30 7.11 9.50
CA THR A 59 -13.36 6.46 10.27
C THR A 59 -13.40 4.95 9.98
N ASP A 60 -13.31 4.54 8.72
CA ASP A 60 -13.26 3.12 8.33
C ASP A 60 -12.00 2.42 8.88
N LEU A 61 -10.83 3.07 8.78
CA LEU A 61 -9.59 2.52 9.28
C LEU A 61 -9.61 2.35 10.82
N ILE A 62 -10.07 3.35 11.57
CA ILE A 62 -10.28 3.26 13.02
C ILE A 62 -11.24 2.12 13.36
N THR A 63 -12.36 2.01 12.63
CA THR A 63 -13.37 0.96 12.86
C THR A 63 -12.76 -0.42 12.69
N ARG A 64 -11.96 -0.64 11.64
CA ARG A 64 -11.27 -1.92 11.40
C ARG A 64 -10.19 -2.20 12.43
N PHE A 65 -9.45 -1.19 12.88
CA PHE A 65 -8.43 -1.36 13.92
C PHE A 65 -9.03 -1.67 15.30
N LEU A 66 -10.18 -1.08 15.63
CA LEU A 66 -10.87 -1.34 16.91
C LEU A 66 -11.73 -2.61 16.90
N GLN A 67 -11.98 -3.19 15.72
CA GLN A 67 -12.64 -4.49 15.54
C GLN A 67 -11.67 -5.65 15.34
N ALA A 68 -10.39 -5.37 15.08
CA ALA A 68 -9.34 -6.37 15.10
C ALA A 68 -8.87 -6.54 16.55
N ASP A 69 -9.34 -7.61 17.20
CA ASP A 69 -9.11 -8.01 18.60
C ASP A 69 -7.69 -7.73 19.16
#